data_AF-A0A7W0X992-F1
#
_entry.id   AF-A0A7W0X992-F1
#
_cell.length_a   1.000
_cell.length_b   1.000
_cell.length_c   1.000
_cell.angle_alpha   90.00
_cell.angle_beta   90.00
_cell.angle_gamma   90.00
#
_symmetry.space_group_name_H-M   'P 1'
#
loop_
_entity.id
_entity.type
_entity.pdbx_description
1 polymer ?
#
loop_
_entity_poly.entity_id
_entity_poly.type
_entity_poly.pdbx_seq_one_letter_code
_entity_poly.pdbx_strand_id
1 'polypeptide(L)'
;MIRSRLSRHVVSGTLMAGLVLGALAAPAPAAASTAKLVQLSGPPPCKYDPMGCTPPPPETALVYLGGSEANRVDLRADAQGLRISDPGARIVAGEGCSRGDDHNVSCSVPSVLVYVATGAGRDRVKSQLGSASRLTVDGGGGDDVLVGGPGPDALLGGPGTDRLRGSGGDDRLFDASSRNPLRAGDPSPGEGGSDVFFGD
;
A
#
# COMPACT_ATOMS: atom_id res chain seq x y z
N MET A 1 -26.45 -83.03 -42.31
CA MET A 1 -26.18 -82.06 -43.39
C MET A 1 -25.47 -80.86 -42.79
N ILE A 2 -24.46 -80.37 -43.51
CA ILE A 2 -23.36 -79.49 -43.07
C ILE A 2 -23.72 -78.02 -43.36
N ARG A 3 -23.00 -77.09 -42.68
CA ARG A 3 -22.74 -75.65 -42.95
C ARG A 3 -23.59 -74.71 -42.08
N SER A 4 -23.08 -73.62 -41.50
CA SER A 4 -21.90 -72.80 -41.84
C SER A 4 -21.29 -72.10 -40.61
N ARG A 5 -19.99 -71.79 -40.74
CA ARG A 5 -19.19 -70.96 -39.85
C ARG A 5 -19.61 -69.48 -39.95
N LEU A 6 -19.46 -68.71 -38.87
CA LEU A 6 -18.82 -67.39 -38.94
C LEU A 6 -18.29 -66.94 -37.58
N SER A 7 -16.96 -66.86 -37.54
CA SER A 7 -16.13 -66.26 -36.50
C SER A 7 -16.13 -64.75 -36.66
N ARG A 8 -16.27 -64.00 -35.56
CA ARG A 8 -15.70 -62.64 -35.41
C ARG A 8 -15.20 -62.44 -33.98
N HIS A 9 -13.87 -62.34 -33.87
CA HIS A 9 -13.17 -61.64 -32.80
C HIS A 9 -13.60 -60.18 -32.74
N VAL A 10 -13.82 -59.63 -31.54
CA VAL A 10 -13.43 -58.25 -31.18
C VAL A 10 -13.23 -58.15 -29.65
N VAL A 11 -11.95 -58.08 -29.27
CA VAL A 11 -11.31 -57.15 -28.32
C VAL A 11 -11.83 -57.04 -26.87
N SER A 12 -10.94 -57.50 -25.99
CA SER A 12 -10.73 -57.13 -24.58
C SER A 12 -10.87 -55.62 -24.32
N GLY A 13 -11.83 -55.23 -23.48
CA GLY A 13 -11.98 -53.87 -22.98
C GLY A 13 -12.03 -53.86 -21.45
N THR A 14 -10.86 -53.88 -20.82
CA THR A 14 -10.72 -53.63 -19.38
C THR A 14 -11.11 -52.19 -19.12
N LEU A 15 -12.27 -51.95 -18.50
CA LEU A 15 -12.67 -50.61 -18.05
C LEU A 15 -11.77 -50.22 -16.86
N MET A 16 -10.65 -49.55 -17.15
CA MET A 16 -9.91 -48.80 -16.14
C MET A 16 -10.73 -47.55 -15.82
N ALA A 17 -11.44 -47.57 -14.70
CA ALA A 17 -12.00 -46.37 -14.10
C ALA A 17 -10.83 -45.47 -13.66
N GLY A 18 -10.40 -44.58 -14.54
CA GLY A 18 -9.44 -43.53 -14.23
C GLY A 18 -10.08 -42.56 -13.23
N LEU A 19 -9.73 -42.73 -11.95
CA LEU A 19 -9.99 -41.76 -10.91
C LEU A 19 -9.19 -40.50 -11.24
N VAL A 20 -9.84 -39.51 -11.87
CA VAL A 20 -9.27 -38.18 -12.02
C VAL A 20 -9.23 -37.57 -10.62
N LEU A 21 -8.12 -37.73 -9.91
CA LEU A 21 -7.80 -36.91 -8.75
C LEU A 21 -7.69 -35.47 -9.27
N GLY A 22 -8.78 -34.71 -9.15
CA GLY A 22 -8.71 -33.26 -9.18
C GLY A 22 -7.78 -32.83 -8.07
N ALA A 23 -6.56 -32.43 -8.43
CA ALA A 23 -5.67 -31.76 -7.51
C ALA A 23 -6.37 -30.47 -7.09
N LEU A 24 -7.00 -30.47 -5.91
CA LEU A 24 -7.26 -29.22 -5.20
C LEU A 24 -5.87 -28.61 -5.00
N ALA A 25 -5.56 -27.58 -5.80
CA ALA A 25 -4.47 -26.68 -5.49
C ALA A 25 -4.74 -26.18 -4.08
N ALA A 26 -3.96 -26.64 -3.10
CA ALA A 26 -3.94 -26.02 -1.80
C ALA A 26 -3.68 -24.52 -2.04
N PRO A 27 -4.42 -23.60 -1.40
CA PRO A 27 -4.09 -22.19 -1.51
C PRO A 27 -2.61 -22.06 -1.15
N ALA A 28 -1.82 -21.51 -2.07
CA ALA A 28 -0.44 -21.17 -1.78
C ALA A 28 -0.45 -20.38 -0.48
N PRO A 29 0.44 -20.67 0.50
CA PRO A 29 0.52 -19.84 1.68
C PRO A 29 0.71 -18.42 1.19
N ALA A 30 -0.24 -17.53 1.50
CA ALA A 30 -0.08 -16.11 1.26
C ALA A 30 1.29 -15.77 1.83
N ALA A 31 2.22 -15.37 0.97
CA ALA A 31 3.58 -15.06 1.39
C ALA A 31 3.44 -14.10 2.57
N ALA A 32 3.94 -14.49 3.75
CA ALA A 32 3.88 -13.65 4.93
C ALA A 32 4.68 -12.39 4.60
N SER A 33 3.98 -11.32 4.25
CA SER A 33 4.63 -10.11 3.78
C SER A 33 5.09 -9.27 4.96
N THR A 34 6.26 -8.68 4.81
CA THR A 34 6.92 -7.89 5.85
C THR A 34 7.15 -6.48 5.34
N ALA A 35 6.54 -5.51 6.00
CA ALA A 35 6.84 -4.12 5.79
C ALA A 35 8.13 -3.73 6.53
N LYS A 36 8.87 -2.79 5.94
CA LYS A 36 10.14 -2.33 6.48
C LYS A 36 10.07 -0.85 6.82
N LEU A 37 10.49 -0.51 8.04
CA LEU A 37 10.78 0.86 8.42
C LEU A 37 12.26 1.17 8.24
N VAL A 38 12.54 2.32 7.63
CA VAL A 38 13.90 2.84 7.44
C VAL A 38 13.91 4.29 7.89
N GLN A 39 14.73 4.60 8.89
CA GLN A 39 15.04 5.98 9.24
C GLN A 39 16.21 6.47 8.38
N LEU A 40 16.10 7.68 7.86
CA LEU A 40 17.13 8.34 7.07
C LEU A 40 17.52 9.66 7.73
N SER A 41 18.83 9.88 7.89
CA SER A 41 19.38 11.18 8.27
C SER A 41 19.71 11.97 7.01
N GLY A 42 19.08 13.14 6.83
CA GLY A 42 19.19 13.95 5.62
C GLY A 42 18.02 13.75 4.66
N PRO A 43 17.97 14.49 3.55
CA PRO A 43 16.84 14.42 2.63
C PRO A 43 16.69 13.01 2.07
N PRO A 44 15.46 12.50 1.94
CA PRO A 44 15.20 11.20 1.36
C PRO A 44 15.74 11.15 -0.08
N PRO A 45 16.26 10.00 -0.54
CA PRO A 45 16.53 9.77 -1.95
C PRO A 45 15.30 10.10 -2.81
N CYS A 46 15.49 10.71 -3.98
CA CYS A 46 14.39 11.08 -4.87
C CYS A 46 13.44 9.94 -5.24
N LYS A 47 13.92 8.70 -5.21
CA LYS A 47 13.05 7.52 -5.44
C LYS A 47 11.91 7.41 -4.42
N TYR A 48 11.99 8.10 -3.29
CA TYR A 48 10.95 8.17 -2.26
C TYR A 48 10.26 9.53 -2.23
N ASP A 49 10.71 10.50 -3.04
CA ASP A 49 10.05 11.80 -3.24
C ASP A 49 9.49 11.89 -4.67
N PRO A 50 8.26 11.39 -4.89
CA PRO A 50 7.68 11.34 -6.22
C PRO A 50 7.27 12.73 -6.76
N MET A 51 7.35 13.80 -5.97
CA MET A 51 7.02 15.17 -6.40
C MET A 51 8.22 15.99 -6.91
N GLY A 52 9.42 15.40 -6.91
CA GLY A 52 10.60 15.95 -7.58
C GLY A 52 11.76 16.29 -6.64
N CYS A 53 12.98 16.14 -7.17
CA CYS A 53 14.26 16.25 -6.48
C CYS A 53 14.68 17.68 -6.05
N THR A 54 13.81 18.50 -5.46
CA THR A 54 14.26 19.71 -4.75
C THR A 54 14.42 19.38 -3.28
N PRO A 55 15.65 19.09 -2.79
CA PRO A 55 15.82 18.64 -1.42
C PRO A 55 15.40 19.75 -0.45
N PRO A 56 14.50 19.47 0.50
CA PRO A 56 14.32 20.35 1.66
C PRO A 56 15.63 20.41 2.48
N PRO A 57 15.75 21.30 3.48
CA PRO A 57 16.83 21.23 4.46
C PRO A 57 16.98 19.80 5.03
N PRO A 58 18.17 19.40 5.51
CA PRO A 58 18.39 18.05 6.02
C PRO A 58 17.48 17.78 7.22
N GLU A 59 16.40 17.06 6.96
CA GLU A 59 15.44 16.59 7.97
C GLU A 59 15.66 15.10 8.24
N THR A 60 15.11 14.60 9.34
CA THR A 60 15.02 13.14 9.57
C THR A 60 13.75 12.65 8.90
N ALA A 61 13.90 11.76 7.92
CA ALA A 61 12.77 11.14 7.23
C ALA A 61 12.56 9.72 7.76
N LEU A 62 11.31 9.38 8.06
CA LEU A 62 10.91 8.00 8.30
C LEU A 62 10.24 7.43 7.05
N VAL A 63 10.67 6.26 6.61
CA VAL A 63 10.16 5.60 5.41
C VAL A 63 9.52 4.26 5.79
N TYR A 64 8.22 4.11 5.51
CA TYR A 64 7.50 2.83 5.53
C TYR A 64 7.46 2.26 4.11
N LEU A 65 7.91 1.00 3.96
CA LEU A 65 7.91 0.28 2.69
C LEU A 65 7.08 -1.00 2.84
N GLY A 66 5.91 -1.04 2.21
CA GLY A 66 5.09 -2.24 2.03
C GLY A 66 5.55 -3.08 0.84
N GLY A 67 4.86 -4.21 0.63
CA GLY A 67 5.07 -5.14 -0.48
C GLY A 67 3.91 -5.19 -1.48
N SER A 68 3.40 -6.40 -1.76
CA SER A 68 2.26 -6.62 -2.67
C SER A 68 0.98 -7.03 -1.93
N GLU A 69 0.97 -6.84 -0.62
CA GLU A 69 -0.12 -7.12 0.30
C GLU A 69 -1.04 -5.90 0.47
N ALA A 70 -2.26 -6.14 0.95
CA ALA A 70 -3.12 -5.06 1.41
C ALA A 70 -2.61 -4.54 2.76
N ASN A 71 -2.07 -3.32 2.76
CA ASN A 71 -1.57 -2.60 3.91
C ASN A 71 -2.68 -1.77 4.56
N ARG A 72 -2.62 -1.65 5.89
CA ARG A 72 -3.51 -0.75 6.64
C ARG A 72 -2.68 0.08 7.61
N VAL A 73 -1.97 1.06 7.05
CA VAL A 73 -1.05 1.93 7.77
C VAL A 73 -1.82 3.01 8.53
N ASP A 74 -1.65 3.05 9.84
CA ASP A 74 -2.12 4.13 10.72
C ASP A 74 -0.91 4.81 11.36
N LEU A 75 -0.77 6.11 11.13
CA LEU A 75 0.29 6.96 11.65
C LEU A 75 -0.28 7.86 12.75
N ARG A 76 0.28 7.79 13.96
CA ARG A 76 -0.15 8.63 15.09
C ARG A 76 1.03 9.29 15.76
N ALA A 77 1.00 10.60 15.88
CA ALA A 77 1.95 11.32 16.73
C ALA A 77 1.41 11.42 18.16
N ASP A 78 2.26 11.19 19.15
CA ASP A 78 2.00 11.51 20.56
C ASP A 78 3.21 12.20 21.20
N ALA A 79 3.15 12.42 22.53
CA ALA A 79 4.22 13.10 23.25
C ALA A 79 5.56 12.33 23.27
N GLN A 80 5.54 11.05 22.91
CA GLN A 80 6.67 10.13 22.93
C GLN A 80 7.27 9.90 21.53
N GLY A 81 6.59 10.36 20.47
CA GLY A 81 7.07 10.31 19.09
C GLY A 81 6.00 9.84 18.10
N LEU A 82 6.43 9.09 17.09
CA LEU A 82 5.56 8.56 16.04
C LEU A 82 5.25 7.09 16.30
N ARG A 83 3.97 6.73 16.30
CA ARG A 83 3.50 5.34 16.28
C ARG A 83 3.00 4.98 14.90
N ILE A 84 3.36 3.78 14.48
CA ILE A 84 3.00 3.23 13.17
C ILE A 84 2.43 1.84 13.41
N SER A 85 1.24 1.59 12.86
CA SER A 85 0.63 0.27 12.90
C SER A 85 0.19 -0.19 11.53
N ASP A 86 0.38 -1.47 11.25
CA ASP A 86 -0.16 -2.15 10.09
C ASP A 86 -0.58 -3.59 10.48
N PRO A 87 -1.87 -3.87 10.66
CA PRO A 87 -2.35 -5.21 10.95
C PRO A 87 -2.27 -6.17 9.74
N GLY A 88 -2.09 -5.66 8.52
CA GLY A 88 -1.93 -6.43 7.29
C GLY A 88 -0.50 -6.91 7.04
N ALA A 89 0.50 -6.24 7.63
CA ALA A 89 1.91 -6.56 7.43
C ALA A 89 2.67 -6.66 8.76
N ARG A 90 3.64 -7.59 8.83
CA ARG A 90 4.59 -7.57 9.94
C ARG A 90 5.59 -6.43 9.72
N ILE A 91 5.78 -5.56 10.71
CA ILE A 91 6.66 -4.40 10.62
C ILE A 91 8.02 -4.70 11.27
N VAL A 92 9.09 -4.46 10.51
CA VAL A 92 10.46 -4.49 11.03
C VAL A 92 10.90 -3.06 11.39
N ALA A 93 11.15 -2.82 12.68
CA ALA A 93 11.63 -1.52 13.17
C ALA A 93 13.07 -1.23 12.68
N GLY A 94 13.28 -0.04 12.12
CA GLY A 94 14.60 0.49 11.78
C GLY A 94 15.28 1.21 12.94
N GLU A 95 16.43 1.82 12.68
CA GLU A 95 17.11 2.69 13.64
C GLU A 95 16.19 3.83 14.12
N GLY A 96 16.28 4.22 15.39
CA GLY A 96 15.41 5.23 16.02
C GLY A 96 13.97 4.80 16.27
N CYS A 97 13.62 3.57 15.88
CA CYS A 97 12.34 2.93 16.15
C CYS A 97 12.50 1.73 17.10
N SER A 98 11.51 1.57 17.97
CA SER A 98 11.37 0.45 18.89
C SER A 98 10.16 -0.38 18.50
N ARG A 99 10.35 -1.70 18.43
CA ARG A 99 9.26 -2.65 18.16
C ARG A 99 8.32 -2.69 19.36
N GLY A 100 7.02 -2.48 19.13
CA GLY A 100 5.97 -2.76 20.10
C GLY A 100 5.55 -4.22 20.03
N ASP A 101 5.07 -4.64 18.86
CA ASP A 101 4.74 -6.03 18.53
C ASP A 101 5.03 -6.32 17.04
N ASP A 102 4.45 -7.36 16.45
CA ASP A 102 4.66 -7.66 15.02
C ASP A 102 4.03 -6.63 14.07
N HIS A 103 3.03 -5.87 14.52
CA HIS A 103 2.24 -4.94 13.70
C HIS A 103 2.36 -3.49 14.17
N ASN A 104 3.11 -3.22 15.24
CA ASN A 104 3.21 -1.91 15.85
C ASN A 104 4.66 -1.53 16.14
N VAL A 105 5.05 -0.32 15.73
CA VAL A 105 6.37 0.26 15.97
C VAL A 105 6.22 1.69 16.50
N SER A 106 7.11 2.09 17.43
CA SER A 106 7.17 3.45 17.99
C SER A 106 8.55 4.05 17.76
N CYS A 107 8.60 5.23 17.14
CA CYS A 107 9.82 5.91 16.72
C CYS A 107 10.01 7.23 17.46
N SER A 108 11.19 7.42 18.05
CA SER A 108 11.56 8.65 18.75
C SER A 108 12.21 9.64 17.77
N VAL A 109 11.44 10.08 16.78
CA VAL A 109 11.87 11.04 15.76
C VAL A 109 11.18 12.40 15.99
N PRO A 110 11.89 13.53 15.79
CA PRO A 110 11.23 14.84 15.72
C PRO A 110 10.47 14.89 14.39
N SER A 111 9.15 14.72 14.44
CA SER A 111 8.30 14.58 13.26
C SER A 111 8.27 15.84 12.40
N VAL A 112 9.04 15.87 11.31
CA VAL A 112 8.95 16.92 10.28
C VAL A 112 8.68 16.33 8.89
N LEU A 113 9.03 15.05 8.64
CA LEU A 113 8.81 14.40 7.35
C LEU A 113 8.61 12.87 7.45
N VAL A 114 7.52 12.36 6.88
CA VAL A 114 7.19 10.93 6.83
C VAL A 114 6.88 10.52 5.40
N TYR A 115 7.45 9.39 4.96
CA TYR A 115 7.18 8.76 3.68
C TYR A 115 6.56 7.38 3.89
N VAL A 116 5.49 7.10 3.17
CA VAL A 116 4.84 5.81 3.12
C VAL A 116 4.73 5.38 1.68
N ALA A 117 5.29 4.23 1.33
CA ALA A 117 5.07 3.56 0.06
C ALA A 117 4.47 2.18 0.35
N THR A 118 3.20 1.96 0.00
CA THR A 118 2.50 0.71 0.36
C THR A 118 2.70 -0.39 -0.68
N GLY A 119 2.96 -0.03 -1.94
CA GLY A 119 3.40 -0.96 -2.97
C GLY A 119 2.26 -1.38 -3.87
N ALA A 120 1.94 -2.67 -3.97
CA ALA A 120 0.76 -3.11 -4.71
C ALA A 120 -0.25 -3.72 -3.75
N GLY A 121 -1.54 -3.62 -4.05
CA GLY A 121 -2.59 -4.09 -3.18
C GLY A 121 -3.72 -3.09 -3.09
N ARG A 122 -4.73 -3.40 -2.29
CA ARG A 122 -5.72 -2.40 -1.87
C ARG A 122 -5.29 -1.90 -0.51
N ASP A 123 -4.67 -0.74 -0.50
CA ASP A 123 -4.02 -0.18 0.66
C ASP A 123 -4.87 0.90 1.31
N ARG A 124 -4.64 1.09 2.61
CA ARG A 124 -5.25 2.15 3.39
C ARG A 124 -4.20 2.83 4.23
N VAL A 125 -4.05 4.14 4.05
CA VAL A 125 -3.16 4.95 4.86
C VAL A 125 -3.98 6.03 5.55
N LYS A 126 -3.81 6.17 6.86
CA LYS A 126 -4.42 7.23 7.65
C LYS A 126 -3.38 7.92 8.51
N SER A 127 -3.31 9.24 8.38
CA SER A 127 -2.43 10.10 9.15
C SER A 127 -3.18 10.81 10.26
N GLN A 128 -2.59 10.82 11.46
CA GLN A 128 -2.97 11.63 12.60
C GLN A 128 -1.74 12.38 13.12
N LEU A 129 -0.87 12.81 12.20
CA LEU A 129 0.26 13.67 12.49
C LEU A 129 -0.23 15.10 12.81
N GLY A 130 0.64 15.93 13.40
CA GLY A 130 0.31 17.33 13.67
C GLY A 130 0.55 18.23 12.45
N SER A 131 0.03 19.45 12.48
CA SER A 131 0.13 20.40 11.35
C SER A 131 1.54 20.83 10.96
N ALA A 132 2.54 20.58 11.82
CA ALA A 132 3.95 20.83 11.53
C ALA A 132 4.63 19.67 10.77
N SER A 133 3.99 18.51 10.69
CA SER A 133 4.52 17.33 10.01
C SER A 133 4.13 17.35 8.54
N ARG A 134 5.04 16.87 7.70
CA ARG A 134 4.82 16.67 6.27
C ARG A 134 4.69 15.18 6.00
N LEU A 135 3.62 14.76 5.34
CA LEU A 135 3.45 13.38 4.90
C LEU A 135 3.58 13.29 3.39
N THR A 136 4.23 12.24 2.91
CA THR A 136 4.11 11.80 1.53
C THR A 136 3.71 10.34 1.51
N VAL A 137 2.67 10.02 0.75
CA VAL A 137 2.15 8.66 0.59
C VAL A 137 2.14 8.32 -0.89
N ASP A 138 2.68 7.15 -1.23
CA ASP A 138 2.55 6.48 -2.51
C ASP A 138 1.79 5.17 -2.29
N GLY A 139 0.53 5.13 -2.74
CA GLY A 139 -0.34 3.95 -2.71
C GLY A 139 0.18 2.84 -3.62
N GLY A 140 0.82 3.24 -4.72
CA GLY A 140 1.30 2.34 -5.75
C GLY A 140 0.14 1.71 -6.53
N GLY A 141 0.11 0.39 -6.70
CA GLY A 141 -0.84 -0.25 -7.61
C GLY A 141 -2.04 -0.89 -6.90
N GLY A 142 -3.25 -0.44 -7.22
CA GLY A 142 -4.51 -0.99 -6.75
C GLY A 142 -5.47 0.11 -6.32
N ASP A 143 -6.61 -0.26 -5.72
CA ASP A 143 -7.63 0.72 -5.34
C ASP A 143 -7.41 1.20 -3.90
N ASP A 144 -6.74 2.34 -3.73
CA ASP A 144 -6.25 2.76 -2.42
C ASP A 144 -7.14 3.78 -1.72
N VAL A 145 -6.97 3.90 -0.41
CA VAL A 145 -7.60 4.97 0.39
C VAL A 145 -6.54 5.67 1.23
N LEU A 146 -6.16 6.87 0.81
CA LEU A 146 -5.11 7.66 1.43
C LEU A 146 -5.71 8.89 2.12
N VAL A 147 -5.49 9.01 3.41
CA VAL A 147 -5.98 10.12 4.23
C VAL A 147 -4.81 10.78 4.95
N GLY A 148 -4.50 12.01 4.58
CA GLY A 148 -3.53 12.89 5.21
C GLY A 148 -3.99 13.39 6.58
N GLY A 149 -3.14 14.22 7.19
CA GLY A 149 -3.34 14.91 8.44
C GLY A 149 -3.65 16.40 8.23
N PRO A 150 -3.48 17.23 9.27
CA PRO A 150 -3.72 18.67 9.22
C PRO A 150 -2.49 19.49 8.81
N GLY A 151 -1.44 18.82 8.29
CA GLY A 151 -0.18 19.41 7.83
C GLY A 151 -0.05 19.27 6.32
N PRO A 152 0.97 19.86 5.68
CA PRO A 152 1.06 19.81 4.23
C PRO A 152 1.49 18.43 3.75
N ASP A 153 0.57 17.78 3.05
CA ASP A 153 0.71 16.39 2.64
C ASP A 153 0.76 16.23 1.12
N ALA A 154 1.29 15.09 0.69
CA ALA A 154 1.36 14.67 -0.68
C ALA A 154 0.87 13.24 -0.83
N LEU A 155 -0.30 13.06 -1.44
CA LEU A 155 -0.91 11.75 -1.58
C LEU A 155 -0.92 11.36 -3.05
N LEU A 156 -0.24 10.28 -3.38
CA LEU A 156 -0.19 9.70 -4.71
C LEU A 156 -0.92 8.36 -4.65
N GLY A 157 -2.07 8.27 -5.30
CA GLY A 157 -2.86 7.03 -5.39
C GLY A 157 -2.11 5.97 -6.19
N GLY A 158 -1.55 6.37 -7.35
CA GLY A 158 -0.92 5.42 -8.27
C GLY A 158 -1.97 4.77 -9.20
N PRO A 159 -1.65 3.66 -9.89
CA PRO A 159 -2.61 3.02 -10.78
C PRO A 159 -3.76 2.32 -10.04
N GLY A 160 -4.99 2.77 -10.25
CA GLY A 160 -6.20 2.12 -9.73
C GLY A 160 -7.34 3.13 -9.58
N THR A 161 -8.41 2.75 -8.88
CA THR A 161 -9.45 3.70 -8.47
C THR A 161 -9.23 4.10 -7.01
N ASP A 162 -8.65 5.28 -6.82
CA ASP A 162 -8.16 5.73 -5.51
C ASP A 162 -9.12 6.71 -4.83
N ARG A 163 -8.99 6.80 -3.50
CA ARG A 163 -9.64 7.84 -2.69
C ARG A 163 -8.61 8.58 -1.88
N LEU A 164 -8.42 9.86 -2.20
CA LEU A 164 -7.42 10.72 -1.57
C LEU A 164 -8.12 11.83 -0.75
N ARG A 165 -7.60 12.15 0.43
CA ARG A 165 -8.08 13.26 1.27
C ARG A 165 -6.93 13.89 2.06
N GLY A 166 -6.67 15.18 1.87
CA GLY A 166 -5.65 15.93 2.61
C GLY A 166 -5.91 16.02 4.11
N SER A 167 -7.10 16.47 4.52
CA SER A 167 -7.52 16.68 5.93
C SER A 167 -6.97 17.95 6.59
N GLY A 168 -6.41 18.87 5.80
CA GLY A 168 -6.08 20.25 6.15
C GLY A 168 -4.60 20.55 5.93
N GLY A 169 -4.26 21.81 5.69
CA GLY A 169 -2.92 22.17 5.21
C GLY A 169 -2.91 22.41 3.71
N ASP A 170 -1.72 22.70 3.16
CA ASP A 170 -1.52 22.88 1.73
C ASP A 170 -1.14 21.55 1.10
N ASP A 171 -2.14 20.81 0.64
CA ASP A 171 -1.99 19.45 0.17
C ASP A 171 -1.78 19.34 -1.35
N ARG A 172 -1.18 18.23 -1.77
CA ARG A 172 -1.02 17.85 -3.18
C ARG A 172 -1.50 16.43 -3.39
N LEU A 173 -2.59 16.27 -4.13
CA LEU A 173 -3.23 14.98 -4.36
C LEU A 173 -3.08 14.58 -5.84
N PHE A 174 -2.64 13.35 -6.10
CA PHE A 174 -2.41 12.80 -7.43
C PHE A 174 -3.01 11.40 -7.53
N ASP A 175 -4.07 11.22 -8.30
CA ASP A 175 -4.53 9.90 -8.73
C ASP A 175 -3.90 9.63 -10.12
N ALA A 176 -3.23 8.48 -10.33
CA ALA A 176 -2.49 8.24 -11.57
C ALA A 176 -3.38 7.98 -12.79
N SER A 177 -4.71 7.97 -12.62
CA SER A 177 -5.66 8.16 -13.74
C SER A 177 -5.50 9.53 -14.41
N SER A 178 -4.90 10.52 -13.75
CA SER A 178 -4.59 11.84 -14.35
C SER A 178 -3.13 12.25 -14.13
N ARG A 179 -2.30 12.18 -15.18
CA ARG A 179 -0.90 12.66 -15.19
C ARG A 179 -0.77 14.20 -15.14
N ASN A 180 -1.61 14.89 -14.38
CA ASN A 180 -1.57 16.34 -14.21
C ASN A 180 -1.64 16.68 -12.71
N PRO A 181 -0.76 17.53 -12.15
CA PRO A 181 -0.89 18.01 -10.78
C PRO A 181 -2.25 18.69 -10.58
N LEU A 182 -3.10 18.10 -9.74
CA LEU A 182 -4.27 18.77 -9.20
C LEU A 182 -3.76 19.73 -8.13
N ARG A 183 -3.68 21.02 -8.47
CA ARG A 183 -3.33 22.05 -7.47
C ARG A 183 -4.57 22.31 -6.62
N ALA A 184 -4.44 22.22 -5.30
CA ALA A 184 -5.41 22.79 -4.36
C ALA A 184 -5.54 24.30 -4.65
N GLY A 185 -6.60 24.68 -5.36
CA GLY A 185 -6.73 26.04 -5.88
C GLY A 185 -7.97 26.38 -6.72
N ASP A 186 -8.87 25.44 -7.02
CA ASP A 186 -10.18 25.77 -7.59
C ASP A 186 -11.27 25.75 -6.49
N PRO A 187 -12.10 26.80 -6.33
CA PRO A 187 -12.89 27.00 -5.12
C PRO A 187 -14.25 26.29 -5.22
N SER A 188 -14.65 25.58 -4.16
CA SER A 188 -16.06 25.36 -3.79
C SER A 188 -16.20 24.90 -2.32
N PRO A 189 -17.32 25.22 -1.64
CA PRO A 189 -17.31 25.74 -0.28
C PRO A 189 -17.57 24.67 0.79
N GLY A 190 -16.67 24.59 1.77
CA GLY A 190 -16.90 23.83 3.01
C GLY A 190 -15.61 23.52 3.76
N GLU A 191 -15.19 24.46 4.62
CA GLU A 191 -14.16 24.35 5.66
C GLU A 191 -12.70 24.23 5.19
N GLY A 192 -12.04 25.38 5.00
CA GLY A 192 -10.58 25.57 5.06
C GLY A 192 -9.70 24.44 4.53
N GLY A 193 -9.48 24.42 3.21
CA GLY A 193 -8.67 23.44 2.48
C GLY A 193 -9.50 22.86 1.35
N SER A 194 -9.15 23.17 0.09
CA SER A 194 -9.90 22.69 -1.08
C SER A 194 -9.49 21.27 -1.44
N ASP A 195 -10.24 20.22 -1.07
CA ASP A 195 -10.01 18.86 -1.60
C ASP A 195 -11.24 17.93 -1.59
N VAL A 196 -11.68 17.51 -2.79
CA VAL A 196 -12.17 16.14 -3.18
C VAL A 196 -12.06 16.10 -4.72
N PHE A 197 -11.81 14.97 -5.41
CA PHE A 197 -12.70 14.47 -6.49
C PHE A 197 -12.26 13.10 -7.07
N PHE A 198 -13.30 12.40 -7.54
CA PHE A 198 -13.38 11.00 -7.97
C PHE A 198 -12.71 10.77 -9.33
N GLY A 199 -11.93 9.70 -9.45
CA GLY A 199 -11.64 9.07 -10.75
C GLY A 199 -12.92 8.39 -11.26
N ASP A 200 -13.42 8.94 -12.38
CA ASP A 200 -14.55 8.57 -13.24
C ASP A 200 -15.94 8.28 -12.62
#